data_AF-A0A8D3ABR9-F1
#
_entry.id   AF-A0A8D3ABR9-F1
#
_cell.length_a   1.000
_cell.length_b   1.000
_cell.length_c   1.000
_cell.angle_alpha   90.00
_cell.angle_beta   90.00
_cell.angle_gamma   90.00
#
_symmetry.space_group_name_H-M   'P 1'
#
loop_
_entity.id
_entity.type
_entity.pdbx_description
1 polymer ?
#
loop_
_entity_poly.entity_id
_entity_poly.type
_entity_poly.pdbx_seq_one_letter_code
_entity_poly.pdbx_strand_id
1 'polypeptide(L)'
;MESNPETLQELLSKNYAVLEGDMVMSTDRNAVGNKWPTRKIPYAISPELASRTDDILSATVMVSDHSCLSFHKRTTETDHLLFKTGKGCASYVGVIGGEQPVFIAPQCMLGNIVHEILHALGFHHEHTRTDRRKYVRILHHNIMSGMEKNFNEHPGNTFNLPYDITSIMHYGGGFFSANGLPTIVPVEDVMEMGQRVKMTKLDIERVYQLYNCENQTGEESGDADKEGGPSNAESEDDTNAPLQRLKLPLGTTSGGNRSHAPADESEDNRAPATAAPPASLQHLDSATVGHNDTSHTTGAATEP
;
A
#
# COMPACT_ATOMS: atom_id res chain seq x y z
N MET A 1 0.69 10.93 -17.35
CA MET A 1 0.73 9.66 -16.61
C MET A 1 1.06 10.01 -15.18
N GLU A 2 0.15 9.75 -14.24
CA GLU A 2 0.49 9.84 -12.82
C GLU A 2 1.47 8.71 -12.51
N SER A 3 2.62 9.06 -11.95
CA SER A 3 3.63 8.09 -11.54
C SER A 3 3.14 7.34 -10.31
N ASN A 4 3.08 6.01 -10.37
CA ASN A 4 2.68 5.20 -9.23
C ASN A 4 3.82 5.11 -8.20
N PRO A 5 3.58 5.46 -6.91
CA PRO A 5 4.56 5.41 -5.82
C PRO A 5 5.39 4.13 -5.71
N GLU A 6 4.78 2.98 -6.00
CA GLU A 6 5.34 1.62 -5.83
C GLU A 6 6.13 1.16 -7.06
N THR A 7 6.17 1.98 -8.12
CA THR A 7 6.85 1.66 -9.39
C THR A 7 7.91 2.68 -9.80
N LEU A 8 8.28 3.60 -8.90
CA LEU A 8 9.16 4.71 -9.23
C LEU A 8 10.55 4.23 -9.65
N GLN A 9 10.99 4.64 -10.84
CA GLN A 9 12.27 4.27 -11.43
C GLN A 9 13.49 4.62 -10.56
N GLU A 10 13.36 5.58 -9.65
CA GLU A 10 14.41 5.93 -8.70
C GLU A 10 14.53 4.97 -7.52
N LEU A 11 13.47 4.25 -7.13
CA LEU A 11 13.57 3.10 -6.22
C LEU A 11 14.40 1.97 -6.85
N LEU A 12 14.38 1.89 -8.19
CA LEU A 12 15.12 0.91 -8.99
C LEU A 12 16.59 1.31 -9.27
N SER A 13 17.07 2.40 -8.66
CA SER A 13 18.44 2.90 -8.82
C SER A 13 19.46 2.18 -7.92
N LYS A 14 20.75 2.24 -8.31
CA LYS A 14 21.89 1.41 -7.84
C LYS A 14 22.10 1.21 -6.32
N ASN A 15 21.40 1.95 -5.46
CA ASN A 15 21.62 1.90 -4.01
C ASN A 15 20.77 0.84 -3.28
N TYR A 16 19.65 0.40 -3.86
CA TYR A 16 18.84 -0.68 -3.32
C TYR A 16 18.35 -1.57 -4.46
N ALA A 17 18.65 -2.87 -4.42
CA ALA A 17 18.03 -3.81 -5.36
C ALA A 17 16.59 -4.04 -4.90
N VAL A 18 15.63 -3.54 -5.66
CA VAL A 18 14.20 -3.72 -5.38
C VAL A 18 13.65 -4.82 -6.28
N LEU A 19 12.95 -5.77 -5.67
CA LEU A 19 12.19 -6.85 -6.30
C LEU A 19 10.74 -6.39 -6.37
N GLU A 20 10.08 -6.62 -7.51
CA GLU A 20 8.67 -6.25 -7.67
C GLU A 20 8.39 -4.80 -7.25
N GLY A 21 9.25 -3.85 -7.65
CA GLY A 21 8.97 -2.40 -7.51
C GLY A 21 9.14 -1.75 -6.14
N ASP A 22 8.76 -2.42 -5.07
CA ASP A 22 8.70 -1.90 -3.69
C ASP A 22 9.29 -2.84 -2.62
N MET A 23 9.60 -4.10 -2.95
CA MET A 23 10.26 -5.02 -2.01
C MET A 23 11.78 -4.88 -2.04
N VAL A 24 12.34 -4.24 -1.03
CA VAL A 24 13.80 -4.09 -0.91
C VAL A 24 14.43 -5.45 -0.60
N MET A 25 15.40 -5.86 -1.40
CA MET A 25 16.14 -7.11 -1.16
C MET A 25 17.19 -6.91 -0.06
N SER A 26 17.19 -7.77 0.96
CA SER A 26 18.29 -7.85 1.92
C SER A 26 19.60 -8.24 1.21
N THR A 27 20.68 -7.53 1.51
CA THR A 27 22.05 -7.92 1.08
C THR A 27 22.60 -9.06 1.92
N ASP A 28 22.03 -9.31 3.10
CA ASP A 28 22.30 -10.48 3.93
C ASP A 28 21.34 -11.61 3.55
N ARG A 29 21.85 -12.57 2.78
CA ARG A 29 21.08 -13.68 2.18
C ARG A 29 20.61 -14.74 3.19
N ASN A 30 20.87 -14.55 4.49
CA ASN A 30 20.66 -15.58 5.52
C ASN A 30 19.34 -15.49 6.30
N ALA A 31 18.39 -14.64 5.91
CA ALA A 31 17.11 -14.49 6.59
C ALA A 31 15.93 -14.47 5.61
N VAL A 32 15.55 -15.64 5.08
CA VAL A 32 14.30 -15.81 4.32
C VAL A 32 13.46 -16.84 5.08
N GLY A 33 12.44 -16.35 5.80
CA GLY A 33 11.57 -17.14 6.67
C GLY A 33 11.09 -16.45 7.95
N ASN A 34 11.57 -15.24 8.25
CA ASN A 34 11.40 -14.62 9.57
C ASN A 34 10.16 -13.71 9.61
N LYS A 35 9.02 -14.26 10.03
CA LYS A 35 7.96 -13.44 10.62
C LYS A 35 8.47 -12.77 11.89
N TRP A 36 7.83 -11.68 12.29
CA TRP A 36 8.15 -11.06 13.57
C TRP A 36 7.99 -12.07 14.73
N PRO A 37 8.99 -12.20 15.63
CA PRO A 37 8.98 -13.21 16.69
C PRO A 37 7.91 -12.90 17.75
N THR A 38 7.48 -11.64 17.84
CA THR A 38 6.43 -11.18 18.74
C THR A 38 5.25 -10.67 17.91
N ARG A 39 4.07 -10.63 18.55
CA ARG A 39 2.88 -9.95 18.00
C ARG A 39 2.85 -8.46 18.32
N LYS A 40 3.79 -7.98 19.14
CA LYS A 40 3.94 -6.57 19.53
C LYS A 40 5.11 -6.00 18.76
N ILE A 41 4.83 -5.35 17.64
CA ILE A 41 5.82 -4.89 16.67
C ILE A 41 6.31 -3.49 17.07
N PRO A 42 7.57 -3.34 17.48
CA PRO A 42 8.11 -2.04 17.83
C PRO A 42 8.30 -1.17 16.58
N TYR A 43 7.98 0.11 16.68
CA TYR A 43 8.20 1.07 15.60
C TYR A 43 8.78 2.41 16.07
N ALA A 44 9.49 3.07 15.17
CA ALA A 44 9.92 4.46 15.29
C ALA A 44 9.50 5.24 14.03
N ILE A 45 9.28 6.53 14.18
CA ILE A 45 8.97 7.45 13.07
C ILE A 45 10.10 8.48 13.02
N SER A 46 10.77 8.60 11.87
CA SER A 46 11.77 9.63 11.64
C SER A 46 11.16 11.02 11.84
N PRO A 47 11.86 11.98 12.47
CA PRO A 47 11.39 13.36 12.58
C PRO A 47 11.02 14.00 11.24
N GLU A 48 11.59 13.52 10.14
CA GLU A 48 11.30 13.98 8.77
C GLU A 48 9.85 13.67 8.34
N LEU A 49 9.22 12.68 8.97
CA LEU A 49 7.84 12.27 8.72
C LEU A 49 6.87 12.83 9.78
N ALA A 50 7.24 13.86 10.54
CA ALA A 50 6.39 14.42 11.59
C ALA A 50 4.97 14.78 11.08
N SER A 51 4.86 15.37 9.89
CA SER A 51 3.59 15.72 9.25
C SER A 51 2.77 14.52 8.75
N ARG A 52 3.36 13.33 8.72
CA ARG A 52 2.74 12.06 8.28
C ARG A 52 2.44 11.12 9.46
N THR A 53 2.67 11.56 10.69
CA THR A 53 2.49 10.73 11.89
C THR A 53 1.09 10.13 11.95
N ASP A 54 0.04 10.92 11.73
CA ASP A 54 -1.34 10.44 11.82
C ASP A 54 -1.68 9.37 10.77
N ASP A 55 -1.16 9.49 9.54
CA ASP A 55 -1.32 8.46 8.51
C ASP A 55 -0.63 7.15 8.93
N ILE A 56 0.60 7.24 9.46
CA ILE A 56 1.38 6.08 9.90
C ILE A 56 0.67 5.38 11.06
N LEU A 57 0.20 6.14 12.05
CA LEU A 57 -0.55 5.58 13.19
C LEU A 57 -1.88 4.98 12.75
N SER A 58 -2.58 5.60 11.79
CA SER A 58 -3.81 5.05 11.24
C SER A 58 -3.56 3.74 10.49
N ALA A 59 -2.44 3.63 9.78
CA ALA A 59 -2.05 2.39 9.10
C ALA A 59 -1.75 1.26 10.09
N THR A 60 -1.02 1.53 11.17
CA THR A 60 -0.75 0.53 12.21
C THR A 60 -2.04 0.11 12.94
N VAL A 61 -2.97 1.03 13.17
CA VAL A 61 -4.29 0.73 13.72
C VAL A 61 -5.11 -0.15 12.78
N MET A 62 -5.17 0.16 11.48
CA MET A 62 -5.93 -0.68 10.54
C MET A 62 -5.43 -2.13 10.50
N VAL A 63 -4.12 -2.36 10.60
CA VAL A 63 -3.56 -3.71 10.68
C VAL A 63 -3.88 -4.34 12.04
N SER A 64 -3.79 -3.58 13.14
CA SER A 64 -4.04 -4.11 14.49
C SER A 64 -5.51 -4.46 14.73
N ASP A 65 -6.44 -3.62 14.27
CA ASP A 65 -7.90 -3.79 14.46
C ASP A 65 -8.43 -5.06 13.76
N HIS A 66 -7.71 -5.53 12.74
CA HIS A 66 -8.07 -6.70 11.96
C HIS A 66 -7.06 -7.83 12.12
N SER A 67 -6.27 -7.85 13.19
CA SER A 67 -5.36 -8.97 13.46
C SER A 67 -5.09 -9.13 14.96
N CYS A 68 -4.27 -10.11 15.33
CA CYS A 68 -3.74 -10.22 16.69
C CYS A 68 -2.41 -9.46 16.88
N LEU A 69 -2.01 -8.66 15.90
CA LEU A 69 -0.81 -7.84 15.98
C LEU A 69 -1.13 -6.51 16.64
N SER A 70 -0.14 -5.95 17.34
CA SER A 70 -0.20 -4.57 17.82
C SER A 70 1.14 -3.91 17.60
N PHE A 71 1.11 -2.58 17.48
CA PHE A 71 2.30 -1.77 17.24
C PHE A 71 2.52 -0.86 18.44
N HIS A 72 3.76 -0.75 18.89
CA HIS A 72 4.12 0.13 19.99
C HIS A 72 5.36 0.94 19.67
N LYS A 73 5.42 2.17 20.19
CA LYS A 73 6.59 3.01 20.01
C LYS A 73 7.79 2.32 20.64
N ARG A 74 8.85 2.17 19.86
CA ARG A 74 10.13 1.59 20.27
C ARG A 74 10.68 2.30 21.51
N THR A 75 11.28 1.52 22.38
CA THR A 75 12.07 1.97 23.52
C THR A 75 13.52 1.53 23.36
N THR A 76 13.82 0.25 23.57
CA THR A 76 15.17 -0.33 23.57
C THR A 76 15.31 -1.51 22.61
N GLU A 77 14.23 -1.94 21.95
CA GLU A 77 14.21 -3.09 21.06
C GLU A 77 15.23 -2.92 19.93
N THR A 78 16.02 -3.95 19.65
CA THR A 78 16.98 -3.94 18.54
C THR A 78 16.26 -3.99 17.21
N ASP A 79 15.43 -5.03 17.03
CA ASP A 79 14.64 -5.23 15.82
C ASP A 79 13.40 -4.36 15.87
N HIS A 80 13.22 -3.47 14.90
CA HIS A 80 12.06 -2.59 14.84
C HIS A 80 11.83 -1.99 13.45
N LEU A 81 10.60 -1.56 13.20
CA LEU A 81 10.28 -0.77 12.01
C LEU A 81 10.69 0.68 12.21
N LEU A 82 11.41 1.26 11.25
CA LEU A 82 11.68 2.69 11.16
C LEU A 82 10.94 3.27 9.95
N PHE A 83 9.84 3.99 10.18
CA PHE A 83 9.21 4.78 9.14
C PHE A 83 10.09 6.00 8.82
N LYS A 84 10.53 6.13 7.56
CA LYS A 84 11.38 7.23 7.13
C LYS A 84 11.06 7.68 5.70
N THR A 85 11.51 8.88 5.36
CA THR A 85 11.27 9.43 4.02
C THR A 85 11.93 8.57 2.95
N GLY A 86 11.16 8.25 1.92
CA GLY A 86 11.60 7.54 0.73
C GLY A 86 11.33 8.31 -0.55
N LYS A 87 11.84 7.80 -1.67
CA LYS A 87 11.51 8.30 -3.01
C LYS A 87 10.21 7.70 -3.54
N GLY A 88 9.87 6.48 -3.12
CA GLY A 88 8.56 5.84 -3.31
C GLY A 88 8.15 5.09 -2.04
N CYS A 89 7.07 4.31 -2.13
CA CYS A 89 6.65 3.41 -1.06
C CYS A 89 7.42 2.10 -1.22
N ALA A 90 8.06 1.65 -0.15
CA ALA A 90 8.84 0.42 -0.18
C ALA A 90 9.11 -0.14 1.21
N SER A 91 9.30 -1.44 1.29
CA SER A 91 9.59 -2.17 2.52
C SER A 91 10.39 -3.43 2.22
N TYR A 92 10.98 -4.02 3.25
CA TYR A 92 11.50 -5.38 3.15
C TYR A 92 10.39 -6.39 3.41
N VAL A 93 10.57 -7.63 2.95
CA VAL A 93 9.63 -8.71 3.27
C VAL A 93 10.05 -9.44 4.53
N GLY A 94 9.20 -9.40 5.55
CA GLY A 94 9.47 -10.00 6.86
C GLY A 94 10.54 -9.26 7.66
N VAL A 95 11.05 -9.90 8.71
CA VAL A 95 12.08 -9.34 9.60
C VAL A 95 13.46 -9.56 9.04
N ILE A 96 14.18 -8.46 8.83
CA ILE A 96 15.58 -8.48 8.40
C ILE A 96 16.58 -8.37 9.57
N GLY A 97 16.10 -8.04 10.77
CA GLY A 97 16.92 -7.77 11.96
C GLY A 97 17.41 -6.33 12.03
N GLY A 98 17.61 -5.82 13.24
CA GLY A 98 18.00 -4.44 13.52
C GLY A 98 16.94 -3.41 13.15
N GLU A 99 17.40 -2.19 12.88
CA GLU A 99 16.54 -1.11 12.36
C GLU A 99 16.15 -1.41 10.91
N GLN A 100 14.87 -1.67 10.68
CA GLN A 100 14.33 -1.99 9.36
C GLN A 100 13.53 -0.82 8.81
N PRO A 101 13.96 -0.17 7.72
CA PRO A 101 13.26 0.98 7.20
C PRO A 101 11.99 0.58 6.44
N VAL A 102 10.93 1.36 6.65
CA VAL A 102 9.73 1.42 5.81
C VAL A 102 9.73 2.81 5.16
N PHE A 103 9.82 2.84 3.84
CA PHE A 103 10.02 4.06 3.07
C PHE A 103 8.68 4.68 2.69
N ILE A 104 8.48 5.93 3.11
CA ILE A 104 7.24 6.69 2.86
C ILE A 104 7.60 7.93 2.04
N ALA A 105 7.15 7.96 0.80
CA ALA A 105 7.21 9.12 -0.06
C ALA A 105 5.96 10.01 0.10
N PRO A 106 5.99 11.28 -0.32
CA PRO A 106 4.83 12.18 -0.21
C PRO A 106 3.53 11.64 -0.82
N GLN A 107 3.65 10.91 -1.93
CA GLN A 107 2.54 10.31 -2.67
C GLN A 107 2.04 8.98 -2.08
N CYS A 108 2.72 8.41 -1.08
CA CYS A 108 2.23 7.21 -0.38
C CYS A 108 0.97 7.59 0.39
N MET A 109 -0.17 7.08 -0.02
CA MET A 109 -1.43 7.22 0.71
C MET A 109 -1.48 6.22 1.86
N LEU A 110 -2.45 6.42 2.76
CA LEU A 110 -2.68 5.55 3.91
C LEU A 110 -2.67 4.04 3.56
N GLY A 111 -3.35 3.63 2.49
CA GLY A 111 -3.36 2.23 2.07
C GLY A 111 -2.04 1.73 1.48
N ASN A 112 -1.20 2.59 0.90
CA ASN A 112 0.18 2.22 0.55
C ASN A 112 0.98 1.94 1.83
N ILE A 113 0.80 2.73 2.90
CA ILE A 113 1.48 2.46 4.17
C ILE A 113 1.05 1.11 4.76
N VAL A 114 -0.24 0.76 4.67
CA VAL A 114 -0.73 -0.58 5.07
C VAL A 114 -0.08 -1.68 4.24
N HIS A 115 0.01 -1.49 2.92
CA HIS A 115 0.68 -2.41 2.00
C HIS A 115 2.15 -2.64 2.40
N GLU A 116 2.90 -1.57 2.68
CA GLU A 116 4.29 -1.66 3.11
C GLU A 116 4.46 -2.32 4.49
N ILE A 117 3.51 -2.12 5.40
CA ILE A 117 3.47 -2.84 6.68
C ILE A 117 3.24 -4.34 6.44
N LEU A 118 2.34 -4.73 5.55
CA LEU A 118 2.10 -6.14 5.22
C LEU A 118 3.35 -6.80 4.59
N HIS A 119 4.09 -6.08 3.75
CA HIS A 119 5.42 -6.54 3.34
C HIS A 119 6.33 -6.78 4.54
N ALA A 120 6.47 -5.81 5.44
CA ALA A 120 7.31 -5.95 6.63
C ALA A 120 6.87 -7.10 7.56
N LEU A 121 5.60 -7.50 7.50
CA LEU A 121 5.06 -8.65 8.23
C LEU A 121 5.32 -10.00 7.54
N GLY A 122 5.73 -9.99 6.27
CA GLY A 122 6.14 -11.20 5.53
C GLY A 122 5.26 -11.55 4.34
N PHE A 123 4.40 -10.66 3.87
CA PHE A 123 3.55 -10.92 2.71
C PHE A 123 4.21 -10.44 1.41
N HIS A 124 4.15 -11.29 0.38
CA HIS A 124 4.51 -10.93 -0.98
C HIS A 124 3.27 -10.49 -1.76
N HIS A 125 3.46 -10.01 -2.98
CA HIS A 125 2.35 -9.63 -3.83
C HIS A 125 1.47 -10.81 -4.24
N GLU A 126 0.19 -10.53 -4.42
CA GLU A 126 -0.78 -11.52 -4.86
C GLU A 126 -0.55 -11.95 -6.32
N HIS A 127 -0.18 -11.00 -7.19
CA HIS A 127 0.01 -11.25 -8.62
C HIS A 127 1.26 -12.06 -8.94
N THR A 128 2.05 -12.47 -7.95
CA THR A 128 3.21 -13.35 -8.15
C THR A 128 3.01 -14.76 -7.63
N ARG A 129 1.81 -15.10 -7.10
CA ARG A 129 1.46 -16.48 -6.77
C ARG A 129 1.60 -17.42 -7.97
N THR A 130 2.03 -18.66 -7.72
CA THR A 130 2.20 -19.69 -8.76
C THR A 130 0.88 -20.11 -9.44
N ASP A 131 -0.28 -19.89 -8.81
CA ASP A 131 -1.60 -20.22 -9.36
C ASP A 131 -2.27 -19.04 -10.09
N ARG A 132 -1.64 -17.87 -10.15
CA ARG A 132 -2.19 -16.63 -10.73
C ARG A 132 -2.69 -16.78 -12.17
N ARG A 133 -2.11 -17.70 -12.95
CA ARG A 133 -2.43 -17.88 -14.39
C ARG A 133 -3.89 -18.28 -14.63
N LYS A 134 -4.57 -18.75 -13.59
CA LYS A 134 -6.02 -19.04 -13.61
C LYS A 134 -6.88 -17.77 -13.49
N TYR A 135 -6.32 -16.68 -12.99
CA TYR A 135 -7.05 -15.48 -12.56
C TYR A 135 -6.64 -14.22 -13.31
N VAL A 136 -5.38 -14.12 -13.75
CA VAL A 136 -4.85 -12.97 -14.48
C VAL A 136 -3.96 -13.39 -15.64
N ARG A 137 -3.86 -12.51 -16.62
CA ARG A 137 -2.92 -12.59 -17.75
C ARG A 137 -1.93 -11.45 -17.67
N ILE A 138 -0.65 -11.78 -17.81
CA ILE A 138 0.44 -10.80 -17.91
C ILE A 138 0.67 -10.46 -19.39
N LEU A 139 0.53 -9.19 -19.75
CA LEU A 139 0.75 -8.67 -21.10
C LEU A 139 2.18 -8.16 -21.23
N HIS A 140 3.13 -9.08 -21.42
CA HIS A 140 4.56 -8.76 -21.42
C HIS A 140 4.99 -7.66 -22.41
N HIS A 141 4.31 -7.53 -23.55
CA HIS A 141 4.61 -6.50 -24.54
C HIS A 141 4.28 -5.07 -24.08
N ASN A 142 3.47 -4.91 -23.02
CA ASN A 142 3.16 -3.62 -22.41
C ASN A 142 4.08 -3.28 -21.24
N ILE A 143 4.97 -4.18 -20.81
CA ILE A 143 5.86 -3.97 -19.66
C ILE A 143 7.06 -3.12 -20.07
N MET A 144 7.47 -2.18 -19.23
CA MET A 144 8.72 -1.43 -19.38
C MET A 144 9.92 -2.38 -19.47
N SER A 145 10.78 -2.15 -20.48
CA SER A 145 12.00 -2.94 -20.68
C SER A 145 12.85 -3.00 -19.40
N GLY A 146 13.21 -4.21 -18.96
CA GLY A 146 13.98 -4.48 -17.75
C GLY A 146 13.14 -4.65 -16.47
N MET A 147 11.81 -4.48 -16.55
CA MET A 147 10.88 -4.65 -15.43
C MET A 147 10.12 -5.98 -15.45
N GLU A 148 10.36 -6.83 -16.44
CA GLU A 148 9.63 -8.10 -16.64
C GLU A 148 9.76 -9.03 -15.42
N LYS A 149 10.89 -8.97 -14.72
CA LYS A 149 11.14 -9.76 -13.50
C LYS A 149 10.17 -9.45 -12.35
N ASN A 150 9.57 -8.25 -12.31
CA ASN A 150 8.58 -7.84 -11.30
C ASN A 150 7.23 -8.56 -11.45
N PHE A 151 7.10 -9.34 -12.53
CA PHE A 151 5.93 -10.15 -12.81
C PHE A 151 6.30 -11.63 -12.82
N ASN A 152 7.42 -12.06 -12.25
CA ASN A 152 7.71 -13.49 -12.16
C ASN A 152 6.83 -14.18 -11.11
N GLU A 153 6.60 -15.48 -11.29
CA GLU A 153 5.92 -16.30 -10.28
C GLU A 153 6.92 -16.71 -9.21
N HIS A 154 6.48 -16.66 -7.95
CA HIS A 154 7.27 -17.03 -6.78
C HIS A 154 6.54 -18.14 -6.00
N PRO A 155 7.20 -19.28 -5.73
CA PRO A 155 6.64 -20.30 -4.86
C PRO A 155 6.53 -19.75 -3.44
N GLY A 156 5.45 -20.07 -2.76
CA GLY A 156 5.19 -19.60 -1.39
C GLY A 156 3.99 -20.30 -0.79
N ASN A 157 3.81 -20.13 0.52
CA ASN A 157 2.64 -20.63 1.22
C ASN A 157 1.43 -19.74 0.92
N THR A 158 0.43 -20.29 0.23
CA THR A 158 -0.83 -19.59 -0.07
C THR A 158 -1.87 -19.74 1.04
N PHE A 159 -1.51 -20.41 2.13
CA PHE A 159 -2.40 -20.71 3.27
C PHE A 159 -3.63 -21.53 2.88
N ASN A 160 -3.58 -22.22 1.74
CA ASN A 160 -4.73 -22.86 1.09
C ASN A 160 -5.91 -21.90 0.85
N LEU A 161 -5.65 -20.60 0.81
CA LEU A 161 -6.65 -19.57 0.54
C LEU A 161 -6.77 -19.32 -0.97
N PRO A 162 -7.98 -18.98 -1.45
CA PRO A 162 -8.18 -18.63 -2.85
C PRO A 162 -7.37 -17.39 -3.24
N TYR A 163 -7.18 -17.23 -4.54
CA TYR A 163 -6.57 -16.04 -5.12
C TYR A 163 -7.50 -14.83 -4.93
N ASP A 164 -6.93 -13.72 -4.49
CA ASP A 164 -7.66 -12.51 -4.17
C ASP A 164 -7.27 -11.33 -5.07
N ILE A 165 -7.95 -11.20 -6.20
CA ILE A 165 -7.66 -10.16 -7.20
C ILE A 165 -7.83 -8.73 -6.67
N THR A 166 -8.59 -8.54 -5.59
CA THR A 166 -8.79 -7.22 -4.95
C THR A 166 -7.98 -7.04 -3.68
N SER A 167 -7.08 -7.99 -3.36
CA SER A 167 -6.11 -7.87 -2.27
C SER A 167 -5.38 -6.54 -2.34
N ILE A 168 -5.14 -5.92 -1.17
CA ILE A 168 -4.30 -4.73 -1.10
C ILE A 168 -2.86 -5.02 -1.55
N MET A 169 -2.46 -6.30 -1.54
CA MET A 169 -1.17 -6.80 -2.05
C MET A 169 -1.19 -7.12 -3.55
N HIS A 170 -2.27 -6.84 -4.27
CA HIS A 170 -2.34 -7.05 -5.72
C HIS A 170 -1.92 -5.78 -6.48
N TYR A 171 -1.18 -5.96 -7.57
CA TYR A 171 -0.90 -4.89 -8.53
C TYR A 171 -2.13 -4.50 -9.35
N GLY A 172 -2.26 -3.21 -9.65
CA GLY A 172 -3.22 -2.72 -10.64
C GLY A 172 -2.78 -3.00 -12.07
N GLY A 173 -3.69 -2.82 -13.02
CA GLY A 173 -3.43 -3.12 -14.43
C GLY A 173 -2.35 -2.23 -15.06
N GLY A 174 -2.09 -1.03 -14.55
CA GLY A 174 -1.14 -0.07 -15.13
C GLY A 174 0.30 -0.15 -14.60
N PHE A 175 0.59 -1.04 -13.65
CA PHE A 175 1.91 -1.12 -13.01
C PHE A 175 2.99 -1.47 -14.05
N PHE A 176 4.11 -0.72 -14.04
CA PHE A 176 5.21 -0.85 -15.00
C PHE A 176 4.80 -0.83 -16.48
N SER A 177 3.73 -0.13 -16.83
CA SER A 177 3.31 0.03 -18.23
C SER A 177 4.27 0.94 -19.00
N ALA A 178 4.75 0.47 -20.15
CA ALA A 178 5.61 1.23 -21.06
C ALA A 178 4.82 2.21 -21.95
N ASN A 179 3.53 1.95 -22.13
CA ASN A 179 2.71 2.56 -23.18
C ASN A 179 1.33 3.02 -22.69
N GLY A 180 1.10 2.99 -21.38
CA GLY A 180 -0.19 3.33 -20.77
C GLY A 180 -1.27 2.26 -20.95
N LEU A 181 -0.97 1.13 -21.60
CA LEU A 181 -1.87 -0.02 -21.72
C LEU A 181 -1.68 -0.97 -20.54
N PRO A 182 -2.68 -1.81 -20.21
CA PRO A 182 -2.57 -2.74 -19.09
C PRO A 182 -1.41 -3.74 -19.23
N THR A 183 -0.64 -3.95 -18.17
CA THR A 183 0.34 -5.03 -18.01
C THR A 183 -0.27 -6.26 -17.36
N ILE A 184 -1.31 -6.09 -16.55
CA ILE A 184 -2.10 -7.17 -15.93
C ILE A 184 -3.57 -7.02 -16.35
N VAL A 185 -4.17 -8.10 -16.81
CA VAL A 185 -5.60 -8.14 -17.15
C VAL A 185 -6.27 -9.32 -16.41
N PRO A 186 -7.38 -9.09 -15.69
CA PRO A 186 -8.17 -10.16 -15.10
C PRO A 186 -8.70 -11.14 -16.16
N VAL A 187 -8.84 -12.42 -15.80
CA VAL A 187 -9.59 -13.38 -16.62
C VAL A 187 -11.10 -13.10 -16.55
N GLU A 188 -11.59 -12.74 -15.37
CA GLU A 188 -12.97 -12.30 -15.13
C GLU A 188 -12.98 -10.80 -14.83
N ASP A 189 -13.97 -10.06 -15.32
CA ASP A 189 -14.02 -8.61 -15.14
C ASP A 189 -14.18 -8.22 -13.66
N VAL A 190 -13.16 -7.55 -13.11
CA VAL A 190 -13.13 -7.10 -11.71
C VAL A 190 -12.60 -5.67 -11.64
N MET A 191 -13.44 -4.77 -11.15
CA MET A 191 -13.15 -3.32 -11.14
C MET A 191 -12.11 -2.89 -10.10
N GLU A 192 -11.99 -3.60 -8.97
CA GLU A 192 -11.18 -3.16 -7.83
C GLU A 192 -9.74 -3.76 -7.79
N MET A 193 -9.25 -4.30 -8.92
CA MET A 193 -7.88 -4.82 -8.99
C MET A 193 -6.85 -3.70 -8.78
N GLY A 194 -5.96 -3.87 -7.79
CA GLY A 194 -4.95 -2.87 -7.45
C GLY A 194 -5.43 -1.76 -6.51
N GLN A 195 -6.54 -1.95 -5.81
CA GLN A 195 -7.01 -1.00 -4.80
C GLN A 195 -6.00 -0.79 -3.66
N ARG A 196 -6.02 0.42 -3.09
CA ARG A 196 -5.21 0.84 -1.92
C ARG A 196 -6.09 1.50 -0.85
N VAL A 197 -7.29 0.96 -0.66
CA VAL A 197 -8.31 1.50 0.25
C VAL A 197 -8.38 0.69 1.54
N LYS A 198 -8.36 -0.64 1.45
CA LYS A 198 -8.59 -1.54 2.61
C LYS A 198 -7.91 -2.89 2.45
N MET A 199 -7.66 -3.56 3.57
CA MET A 199 -7.38 -4.99 3.58
C MET A 199 -8.66 -5.77 3.24
N THR A 200 -8.56 -6.79 2.40
CA THR A 200 -9.67 -7.71 2.16
C THR A 200 -9.81 -8.70 3.32
N LYS A 201 -10.90 -9.47 3.32
CA LYS A 201 -11.07 -10.58 4.27
C LYS A 201 -9.94 -11.62 4.15
N LEU A 202 -9.42 -11.83 2.94
CA LEU A 202 -8.36 -12.81 2.71
C LEU A 202 -6.98 -12.26 3.10
N ASP A 203 -6.73 -10.95 2.94
CA ASP A 203 -5.54 -10.30 3.50
C ASP A 203 -5.50 -10.48 5.03
N ILE A 204 -6.63 -10.23 5.69
CA ILE A 204 -6.78 -10.40 7.14
C ILE A 204 -6.54 -11.86 7.56
N GLU A 205 -7.21 -12.81 6.91
CA GLU A 205 -7.08 -14.24 7.21
C GLU A 205 -5.62 -14.73 7.07
N ARG A 206 -4.88 -14.22 6.09
CA ARG A 206 -3.45 -14.52 5.91
C ARG A 206 -2.61 -14.04 7.09
N VAL A 207 -2.88 -12.84 7.62
CA VAL A 207 -2.24 -12.34 8.84
C VAL A 207 -2.55 -13.26 10.01
N TYR A 208 -3.83 -13.65 10.17
CA TYR A 208 -4.25 -14.57 11.23
C TYR A 208 -3.51 -15.91 11.18
N GLN A 209 -3.41 -16.52 10.00
CA GLN A 209 -2.76 -17.81 9.83
C GLN A 209 -1.23 -17.72 9.99
N LEU A 210 -0.58 -16.69 9.43
CA LEU A 210 0.87 -16.51 9.54
C LEU A 210 1.31 -16.32 11.00
N TYR A 211 0.57 -15.52 11.76
CA TYR A 211 0.88 -15.19 13.14
C TYR A 211 0.20 -16.08 14.18
N ASN A 212 -0.50 -17.13 13.71
CA ASN A 212 -1.23 -18.08 14.54
C ASN A 212 -2.13 -17.38 15.55
N CYS A 213 -2.85 -16.36 15.11
CA CYS A 213 -3.77 -15.60 15.94
C CYS A 213 -4.86 -16.55 16.48
N GLU A 214 -4.61 -17.14 17.65
CA GLU A 214 -5.59 -17.98 18.34
C GLU A 214 -6.82 -17.12 18.61
N ASN A 215 -8.01 -17.70 18.38
CA ASN A 215 -9.22 -17.14 18.95
C ASN A 215 -9.00 -17.08 20.46
N GLN A 216 -8.86 -15.87 21.00
CA GLN A 216 -8.95 -15.61 22.43
C GLN A 216 -10.42 -15.81 22.85
N THR A 217 -10.99 -16.99 22.62
CA THR A 217 -12.13 -17.50 23.37
C THR A 217 -11.53 -18.22 24.57
N GLY A 218 -10.99 -17.44 25.50
CA GLY A 218 -10.76 -17.90 26.85
C GLY A 218 -12.12 -18.22 27.45
N GLU A 219 -12.37 -19.51 27.59
CA GLU A 219 -13.38 -20.06 28.47
C GLU A 219 -13.25 -19.38 29.84
N GLU A 220 -14.23 -18.54 30.20
CA GLU A 220 -14.52 -18.34 31.62
C GLU A 220 -15.00 -19.70 32.13
N SER A 221 -14.07 -20.44 32.73
CA SER A 221 -14.34 -21.63 33.52
C SER A 221 -15.27 -21.23 34.66
N GLY A 222 -16.58 -21.35 34.42
CA GLY A 222 -17.57 -21.40 35.46
C GLY A 222 -17.44 -22.73 36.20
N ASP A 223 -16.97 -22.68 37.44
CA ASP A 223 -17.33 -23.65 38.47
C ASP A 223 -17.01 -23.11 39.87
N ALA A 224 -18.06 -22.87 40.67
CA ALA A 224 -18.16 -23.26 42.07
C ALA A 224 -19.45 -22.70 42.71
N ASP A 225 -20.47 -23.57 42.71
CA ASP A 225 -21.43 -23.88 43.78
C ASP A 225 -21.82 -22.88 44.89
N LYS A 226 -23.15 -22.69 44.97
CA LYS A 226 -24.09 -22.77 46.11
C LYS A 226 -23.59 -22.58 47.55
N GLU A 227 -24.24 -21.66 48.29
CA GLU A 227 -25.20 -21.88 49.41
C GLU A 227 -25.66 -20.49 49.94
N GLY A 228 -26.96 -20.18 50.07
CA GLY A 228 -27.70 -20.23 51.34
C GLY A 228 -27.77 -18.86 52.08
N GLY A 229 -28.91 -18.14 52.02
CA GLY A 229 -29.18 -16.95 52.87
C GLY A 229 -29.92 -17.30 54.18
N PRO A 230 -30.53 -16.35 54.92
CA PRO A 230 -30.28 -14.91 55.11
C PRO A 230 -30.21 -14.49 56.62
N SER A 231 -29.75 -13.28 56.96
CA SER A 231 -30.19 -12.58 58.20
C SER A 231 -29.86 -11.08 58.20
N ASN A 232 -30.75 -10.32 58.83
CA ASN A 232 -30.93 -8.87 58.83
C ASN A 232 -29.93 -8.04 59.66
N ALA A 233 -29.91 -6.74 59.33
CA ALA A 233 -30.00 -5.56 60.22
C ALA A 233 -28.77 -4.64 60.36
N GLU A 234 -29.01 -3.36 59.98
CA GLU A 234 -28.50 -2.07 60.54
C GLU A 234 -26.99 -1.77 60.35
N SER A 235 -26.49 -0.57 60.00
CA SER A 235 -26.97 0.82 59.87
C SER A 235 -25.83 1.67 59.24
N GLU A 236 -26.17 2.73 58.47
CA GLU A 236 -25.47 4.04 58.30
C GLU A 236 -23.93 4.07 58.00
N ASP A 237 -23.32 4.91 57.17
CA ASP A 237 -23.61 6.06 56.31
C ASP A 237 -22.33 6.24 55.44
N ASP A 238 -22.42 7.09 54.45
CA ASP A 238 -21.35 7.88 53.84
C ASP A 238 -20.81 7.50 52.44
N THR A 239 -20.90 8.57 51.66
CA THR A 239 -20.68 8.93 50.27
C THR A 239 -19.62 8.19 49.41
N ASN A 240 -20.02 7.94 48.14
CA ASN A 240 -19.50 8.59 46.92
C ASN A 240 -19.34 7.64 45.71
N ALA A 241 -20.12 7.86 44.65
CA ALA A 241 -19.97 7.27 43.31
C ALA A 241 -20.75 8.12 42.30
N PRO A 242 -20.60 7.95 40.97
CA PRO A 242 -19.40 7.75 40.15
C PRO A 242 -19.38 8.69 38.93
N LEU A 243 -18.21 8.99 38.34
CA LEU A 243 -18.16 9.68 37.04
C LEU A 243 -18.16 8.67 35.87
N GLN A 244 -19.23 8.77 35.09
CA GLN A 244 -19.57 7.96 33.93
C GLN A 244 -18.87 8.44 32.64
N ARG A 245 -18.74 7.46 31.72
CA ARG A 245 -18.45 7.58 30.28
C ARG A 245 -19.10 8.81 29.61
N LEU A 246 -18.28 9.58 28.92
CA LEU A 246 -18.73 10.59 27.96
C LEU A 246 -19.20 9.91 26.66
N LYS A 247 -20.50 10.02 26.36
CA LYS A 247 -21.08 9.85 25.02
C LYS A 247 -21.35 11.24 24.44
N LEU A 248 -20.78 11.53 23.28
CA LEU A 248 -21.12 12.71 22.47
C LEU A 248 -22.45 12.47 21.74
N PRO A 249 -23.42 13.41 21.76
CA PRO A 249 -24.63 13.30 20.96
C PRO A 249 -24.50 14.03 19.61
N LEU A 250 -25.04 13.38 18.56
CA LEU A 250 -25.43 14.00 17.30
C LEU A 250 -26.52 15.05 17.55
N GLY A 251 -26.36 16.24 16.96
CA GLY A 251 -27.36 17.31 16.97
C GLY A 251 -27.91 17.56 15.57
N THR A 252 -29.20 17.29 15.41
CA THR A 252 -30.04 17.59 14.24
C THR A 252 -30.48 19.06 14.19
N THR A 253 -30.88 19.47 12.99
CA THR A 253 -31.36 20.78 12.51
C THR A 253 -32.56 21.38 13.25
N SER A 254 -32.58 22.71 13.40
CA SER A 254 -33.80 23.55 13.40
C SER A 254 -33.44 25.01 13.12
N GLY A 255 -34.14 25.65 12.17
CA GLY A 255 -33.91 27.03 11.73
C GLY A 255 -34.66 28.10 12.53
N GLY A 256 -34.41 29.37 12.19
CA GLY A 256 -35.19 30.52 12.67
C GLY A 256 -34.53 31.90 12.53
N ASN A 257 -34.78 32.54 11.38
CA ASN A 257 -34.52 33.93 10.94
C ASN A 257 -34.51 35.09 11.96
N ARG A 258 -33.66 36.11 11.68
CA ARG A 258 -33.97 37.54 11.37
C ARG A 258 -32.68 38.40 11.42
N SER A 259 -32.14 38.85 10.28
CA SER A 259 -32.37 40.13 9.55
C SER A 259 -31.50 41.32 10.00
N HIS A 260 -30.54 41.76 9.17
CA HIS A 260 -30.38 43.12 8.62
C HIS A 260 -29.04 43.26 7.85
N ALA A 261 -29.13 43.64 6.57
CA ALA A 261 -28.04 44.13 5.68
C ALA A 261 -27.96 45.68 5.77
N PRO A 262 -27.06 46.44 5.07
CA PRO A 262 -26.64 46.35 3.64
C PRO A 262 -25.10 46.25 3.46
N ALA A 263 -24.51 45.66 2.40
CA ALA A 263 -24.52 45.94 0.95
C ALA A 263 -23.83 47.27 0.56
N ASP A 264 -22.64 47.17 -0.02
CA ASP A 264 -22.02 48.21 -0.85
C ASP A 264 -21.55 47.57 -2.16
N GLU A 265 -21.82 48.27 -3.26
CA GLU A 265 -21.74 47.88 -4.65
C GLU A 265 -20.42 48.35 -5.28
N SER A 266 -19.91 47.61 -6.26
CA SER A 266 -19.34 48.22 -7.47
C SER A 266 -19.27 47.19 -8.60
N GLU A 267 -20.16 47.38 -9.57
CA GLU A 267 -20.10 46.81 -10.92
C GLU A 267 -19.20 47.69 -11.81
N ASP A 268 -18.46 47.06 -12.72
CA ASP A 268 -18.24 47.40 -14.15
C ASP A 268 -16.97 46.67 -14.65
N ASN A 269 -16.80 46.13 -15.86
CA ASN A 269 -17.61 46.12 -17.07
C ASN A 269 -17.01 45.05 -18.04
N ARG A 270 -17.89 44.39 -18.82
CA ARG A 270 -17.76 43.94 -20.23
C ARG A 270 -16.65 42.99 -20.75
N ALA A 271 -17.13 41.91 -21.37
CA ALA A 271 -16.48 40.82 -22.14
C ALA A 271 -15.97 41.21 -23.56
N PRO A 272 -15.69 40.27 -24.49
CA PRO A 272 -14.68 39.19 -24.52
C PRO A 272 -13.72 39.32 -25.74
N ALA A 273 -12.53 38.70 -25.70
CA ALA A 273 -11.65 38.59 -26.87
C ALA A 273 -11.72 37.19 -27.50
N THR A 274 -11.92 37.21 -28.82
CA THR A 274 -12.27 36.12 -29.73
C THR A 274 -11.11 35.18 -30.07
N ALA A 275 -11.46 33.91 -30.30
CA ALA A 275 -10.60 32.86 -30.85
C ALA A 275 -10.10 33.18 -32.27
N ALA A 276 -8.85 32.80 -32.56
CA ALA A 276 -8.27 32.74 -33.90
C ALA A 276 -8.13 31.27 -34.35
N PRO A 277 -8.37 30.93 -35.63
CA PRO A 277 -8.26 29.56 -36.15
C PRO A 277 -6.82 29.21 -36.57
N PRO A 278 -6.49 27.91 -36.74
CA PRO A 278 -5.14 27.47 -37.05
C PRO A 278 -4.78 27.68 -38.53
N ALA A 279 -3.51 28.06 -38.78
CA ALA A 279 -2.91 28.11 -40.10
C ALA A 279 -2.69 26.69 -40.66
N SER A 280 -3.14 26.49 -41.90
CA SER A 280 -2.89 25.30 -42.71
C SER A 280 -1.45 25.29 -43.22
N LEU A 281 -0.67 24.26 -42.90
CA LEU A 281 0.62 23.98 -43.53
C LEU A 281 0.42 23.09 -44.76
N GLN A 282 0.83 23.62 -45.89
CA GLN A 282 0.79 22.99 -47.20
C GLN A 282 1.86 21.90 -47.34
N HIS A 283 1.49 20.87 -48.10
CA HIS A 283 2.36 19.87 -48.71
C HIS A 283 3.55 20.50 -49.45
N LEU A 284 4.75 19.96 -49.22
CA LEU A 284 5.79 19.90 -50.24
C LEU A 284 6.36 18.49 -50.25
N ASP A 285 5.98 17.76 -51.30
CA ASP A 285 6.55 16.49 -51.70
C ASP A 285 7.60 16.73 -52.80
N SER A 286 8.52 15.76 -52.92
CA SER A 286 9.37 15.48 -54.07
C SER A 286 10.67 16.29 -54.27
N ALA A 287 11.79 15.66 -53.92
CA ALA A 287 12.94 15.53 -54.82
C ALA A 287 13.71 14.24 -54.50
N THR A 288 13.53 13.22 -55.34
CA THR A 288 14.45 12.08 -55.47
C THR A 288 15.23 12.20 -56.76
N VAL A 289 16.40 11.55 -56.75
CA VAL A 289 17.23 11.04 -57.86
C VAL A 289 18.60 11.71 -57.96
N GLY A 290 19.59 10.92 -57.52
CA GLY A 290 21.02 11.08 -57.78
C GLY A 290 21.72 9.77 -57.45
N HIS A 291 21.57 8.77 -58.32
CA HIS A 291 22.37 7.54 -58.32
C HIS A 291 23.85 7.89 -58.53
N ASN A 292 24.74 7.28 -57.75
CA ASN A 292 26.03 6.87 -58.29
C ASN A 292 26.49 5.60 -57.56
N ASP A 293 26.38 4.49 -58.27
CA ASP A 293 27.04 3.21 -57.98
C ASP A 293 28.56 3.39 -58.04
N THR A 294 29.28 2.81 -57.09
CA THR A 294 30.54 2.09 -57.37
C THR A 294 30.74 1.08 -56.26
N SER A 295 30.45 -0.18 -56.60
CA SER A 295 30.84 -1.36 -55.86
C SER A 295 32.27 -1.74 -56.24
N HIS A 296 33.13 -1.96 -55.26
CA HIS A 296 34.29 -2.82 -55.41
C HIS A 296 34.31 -3.87 -54.31
N THR A 297 34.56 -5.08 -54.78
CA THR A 297 34.40 -6.40 -54.22
C THR A 297 35.57 -6.83 -53.33
N THR A 298 35.21 -7.57 -52.27
CA THR A 298 35.85 -8.81 -51.75
C THR A 298 37.33 -8.79 -51.35
N GLY A 299 37.58 -9.03 -50.06
CA GLY A 299 38.81 -9.62 -49.53
C GLY A 299 38.46 -10.74 -48.55
N ALA A 300 38.90 -11.95 -48.87
CA ALA A 300 38.58 -13.21 -48.20
C ALA A 300 39.36 -13.45 -46.91
N ALA A 301 38.94 -14.48 -46.19
CA ALA A 301 39.39 -14.93 -44.88
C ALA A 301 40.69 -15.77 -44.88
N THR A 302 41.18 -15.97 -43.65
CA THR A 302 41.92 -17.14 -43.07
C THR A 302 43.44 -17.32 -43.25
N GLU A 303 44.13 -17.09 -42.11
CA GLU A 303 45.21 -17.85 -41.41
C GLU A 303 46.62 -18.06 -42.02
N PRO A 304 47.65 -18.35 -41.18
CA PRO A 304 47.78 -18.18 -39.71
C PRO A 304 48.74 -17.05 -39.29
#